data_AF-A0A453FDB2-F1
#
_entry.id   AF-A0A453FDB2-F1
#
_cell.length_a   1.000
_cell.length_b   1.000
_cell.length_c   1.000
_cell.angle_alpha   90.00
_cell.angle_beta   90.00
_cell.angle_gamma   90.00
#
_symmetry.space_group_name_H-M   'P 1'
#
loop_
_entity.id
_entity.type
_entity.pdbx_description
1 polymer ?
#
loop_
_entity_poly.entity_id
_entity_poly.type
_entity_poly.pdbx_seq_one_letter_code
_entity_poly.pdbx_strand_id
1 'polypeptide(L)'
;MDRWRGSALRKPPPAIDARRAEAERGGGGGETGEGPEEPVSPTGRLFREPHFSCYIVSVFGLGARVDLAAVRVGLEATLARHPRFCSVQTVNDVLLGVTSAVLSRFYFRKTGESGRKSIKVRSTLLVNLRKTPGLHALATMMESGKDNGAEWGNRLGYMILPFHIAMHDDDPLEYVRKATKVARRKKSSMESVFTYWSASMIMKIFGIKAAASLCYGMMRNTTLSFSNMAGPTEQVVFYGHPIVYIAPSVYGHPHALTMHYQSYMNIIKLVLAVEEEQFPDAHELLDDFAVSLKLIREAASGKNT
;
A
#
# COMPACT_ATOMS: atom_id res chain seq x y z
N MET A 1 6.71 -31.09 14.30
CA MET A 1 7.09 -29.77 13.76
C MET A 1 8.05 -29.98 12.61
N ASP A 2 7.63 -30.56 11.48
CA ASP A 2 8.52 -30.86 10.34
C ASP A 2 7.72 -31.05 9.03
N ARG A 3 6.96 -30.03 8.62
CA ARG A 3 6.26 -30.04 7.31
C ARG A 3 6.47 -28.74 6.50
N TRP A 4 7.52 -27.99 6.80
CA TRP A 4 7.87 -26.72 6.14
C TRP A 4 9.31 -26.68 5.57
N ARG A 5 10.04 -27.80 5.57
CA ARG A 5 11.31 -27.96 4.84
C ARG A 5 11.09 -28.95 3.70
N GLY A 6 10.80 -28.47 2.51
CA GLY A 6 10.69 -29.35 1.35
C GLY A 6 9.88 -28.78 0.20
N SER A 7 10.25 -27.61 -0.29
CA SER A 7 9.86 -27.17 -1.63
C SER A 7 10.92 -26.18 -2.09
N ALA A 8 11.74 -26.59 -3.05
CA ALA A 8 12.62 -25.68 -3.76
C ALA A 8 11.71 -24.66 -4.47
N LEU A 9 11.69 -23.42 -3.96
CA LEU A 9 10.99 -22.28 -4.54
C LEU A 9 11.28 -22.23 -6.04
N ARG A 10 10.29 -22.63 -6.87
CA ARG A 10 10.34 -22.37 -8.30
C ARG A 10 10.38 -20.85 -8.48
N LYS A 11 11.26 -20.39 -9.37
CA LYS A 11 11.34 -18.97 -9.73
C LYS A 11 9.95 -18.52 -10.20
N PRO A 12 9.42 -17.38 -9.70
CA PRO A 12 8.18 -16.83 -10.22
C PRO A 12 8.30 -16.58 -11.73
N PRO A 13 7.19 -16.63 -12.47
CA PRO A 13 7.19 -16.27 -13.89
C PRO A 13 7.79 -14.87 -14.07
N PRO A 14 8.46 -14.60 -15.21
CA PRO A 14 9.09 -13.31 -15.45
C PRO A 14 8.05 -12.19 -15.28
N ALA A 15 8.45 -11.13 -14.57
CA ALA A 15 7.67 -9.92 -14.44
C ALA A 15 7.18 -9.46 -15.82
N ILE A 16 5.98 -8.86 -15.88
CA ILE A 16 5.50 -8.17 -17.08
C ILE A 16 6.64 -7.28 -17.57
N ASP A 17 7.15 -7.58 -18.77
CA ASP A 17 8.26 -6.85 -19.34
C ASP A 17 7.77 -5.48 -19.79
N ALA A 18 7.80 -4.52 -18.85
CA ALA A 18 7.41 -3.15 -19.10
C ALA A 18 8.22 -2.52 -20.24
N ARG A 19 9.45 -3.03 -20.51
CA ARG A 19 10.25 -2.58 -21.66
C ARG A 19 9.66 -3.05 -22.99
N ARG A 20 9.03 -4.23 -23.03
CA ARG A 20 8.31 -4.70 -24.22
C ARG A 20 7.07 -3.85 -24.52
N ALA A 21 6.34 -3.45 -23.47
CA ALA A 21 5.19 -2.53 -23.61
C ALA A 21 5.61 -1.10 -24.02
N GLU A 22 6.80 -0.64 -23.62
CA GLU A 22 7.41 0.62 -24.09
C GLU A 22 7.94 0.47 -25.54
N ALA A 23 8.56 -0.66 -25.89
CA ALA A 23 9.10 -0.92 -27.23
C ALA A 23 8.01 -1.06 -28.30
N GLU A 24 6.86 -1.66 -27.97
CA GLU A 24 5.72 -1.75 -28.90
C GLU A 24 5.06 -0.38 -29.18
N ARG A 25 5.32 0.66 -28.37
CA ARG A 25 4.92 2.06 -28.65
C ARG A 25 5.95 2.85 -29.45
N GLY A 26 7.19 2.38 -29.54
CA GLY A 26 8.32 3.08 -30.16
C GLY A 26 8.58 2.72 -31.62
N GLY A 27 7.65 2.03 -32.30
CA GLY A 27 7.78 1.64 -33.70
C GLY A 27 7.57 2.81 -34.69
N GLY A 28 8.49 3.77 -34.69
CA GLY A 28 8.55 4.86 -35.66
C GLY A 28 9.92 5.54 -35.56
N GLY A 29 10.85 5.16 -36.44
CA GLY A 29 12.27 5.47 -36.34
C GLY A 29 12.66 6.95 -36.43
N GLY A 30 13.84 7.24 -35.89
CA GLY A 30 14.55 8.51 -36.01
C GLY A 30 15.55 8.68 -34.86
N GLU A 31 16.83 8.40 -35.11
CA GLU A 31 17.93 8.70 -34.19
C GLU A 31 17.99 10.20 -33.91
N THR A 32 17.86 10.62 -32.65
CA THR A 32 18.36 11.93 -32.16
C THR A 32 18.56 11.91 -30.64
N GLY A 33 19.83 12.10 -30.22
CA GLY A 33 20.24 12.88 -29.04
C GLY A 33 19.94 12.30 -27.65
N GLU A 34 21.00 11.86 -26.96
CA GLU A 34 21.03 11.73 -25.50
C GLU A 34 20.80 13.11 -24.85
N GLY A 35 19.55 13.39 -24.47
CA GLY A 35 19.15 14.44 -23.52
C GLY A 35 18.86 13.82 -22.14
N PRO A 36 18.82 14.61 -21.05
CA PRO A 36 18.91 14.07 -19.68
C PRO A 36 17.65 13.28 -19.32
N GLU A 37 17.76 11.95 -19.23
CA GLU A 37 16.77 11.14 -18.55
C GLU A 37 16.81 11.47 -17.05
N GLU A 38 15.87 12.26 -16.54
CA GLU A 38 15.35 11.98 -15.19
C GLU A 38 13.90 12.45 -15.00
N PRO A 39 12.89 11.67 -15.45
CA PRO A 39 11.50 11.93 -15.12
C PRO A 39 11.03 11.25 -13.82
N VAL A 40 11.90 10.51 -13.10
CA VAL A 40 11.52 9.68 -11.95
C VAL A 40 12.38 9.94 -10.71
N SER A 41 11.74 10.12 -9.55
CA SER A 41 12.42 10.38 -8.29
C SER A 41 13.38 9.24 -7.90
N PRO A 42 14.39 9.48 -7.04
CA PRO A 42 15.34 8.44 -6.61
C PRO A 42 14.65 7.18 -6.05
N THR A 43 13.60 7.35 -5.24
CA THR A 43 12.77 6.24 -4.76
C THR A 43 11.94 5.57 -5.87
N GLY A 44 11.52 6.31 -6.90
CA GLY A 44 10.89 5.72 -8.08
C GLY A 44 11.84 4.85 -8.89
N ARG A 45 13.10 5.29 -9.07
CA ARG A 45 14.16 4.47 -9.69
C ARG A 45 14.43 3.21 -8.87
N LEU A 46 14.46 3.33 -7.54
CA LEU A 46 14.65 2.21 -6.63
C LEU A 46 13.60 1.11 -6.87
N PHE A 47 12.32 1.48 -7.00
CA PHE A 47 11.23 0.55 -7.26
C PHE A 47 11.29 -0.12 -8.65
N ARG A 48 12.03 0.46 -9.61
CA ARG A 48 12.23 -0.13 -10.95
C ARG A 48 13.47 -1.00 -11.05
N GLU A 49 14.29 -1.09 -9.99
CA GLU A 49 15.46 -1.97 -10.01
C GLU A 49 15.03 -3.43 -10.23
N PRO A 50 15.73 -4.21 -11.08
CA PRO A 50 15.30 -5.56 -11.45
C PRO A 50 14.99 -6.47 -10.25
N HIS A 51 15.73 -6.31 -9.15
CA HIS A 51 15.57 -7.09 -7.92
C HIS A 51 14.53 -6.54 -6.95
N PHE A 52 13.93 -5.39 -7.23
CA PHE A 52 12.97 -4.70 -6.38
C PHE A 52 11.79 -4.11 -7.18
N SER A 53 11.45 -4.76 -8.30
CA SER A 53 10.43 -4.44 -9.31
C SER A 53 9.02 -4.26 -8.73
N CYS A 54 8.81 -3.19 -7.97
CA CYS A 54 7.62 -2.91 -7.19
C CYS A 54 6.78 -1.86 -7.91
N TYR A 55 5.55 -2.20 -8.27
CA TYR A 55 4.66 -1.33 -9.03
C TYR A 55 3.40 -1.03 -8.22
N ILE A 56 3.02 0.24 -8.15
CA ILE A 56 1.71 0.63 -7.64
C ILE A 56 0.71 0.48 -8.78
N VAL A 57 -0.33 -0.31 -8.55
CA VAL A 57 -1.45 -0.49 -9.47
C VAL A 57 -2.65 0.22 -8.87
N SER A 58 -3.33 1.09 -9.62
CA SER A 58 -4.55 1.75 -9.15
C SER A 58 -5.66 1.53 -10.14
N VAL A 59 -6.78 0.97 -9.67
CA VAL A 59 -7.97 0.73 -10.47
C VAL A 59 -8.99 1.81 -10.15
N PHE A 60 -9.46 2.52 -11.17
CA PHE A 60 -10.49 3.54 -11.07
C PHE A 60 -11.76 3.06 -11.77
N GLY A 61 -12.88 3.12 -11.07
CA GLY A 61 -14.20 2.99 -11.69
C GLY A 61 -14.68 4.34 -12.17
N LEU A 62 -15.13 4.40 -13.42
CA LEU A 62 -15.71 5.59 -14.01
C LEU A 62 -17.21 5.37 -14.19
N GLY A 63 -18.02 6.38 -13.87
CA GLY A 63 -19.49 6.30 -13.93
C GLY A 63 -20.06 6.22 -15.36
N ALA A 64 -19.23 6.37 -16.39
CA ALA A 64 -19.60 6.21 -17.79
C ALA A 64 -18.45 5.59 -18.57
N ARG A 65 -18.76 5.00 -19.75
CA ARG A 65 -17.73 4.55 -20.69
C ARG A 65 -16.93 5.76 -21.18
N VAL A 66 -15.62 5.60 -21.32
CA VAL A 66 -14.71 6.69 -21.64
C VAL A 66 -13.91 6.38 -22.88
N ASP A 67 -13.68 7.40 -23.70
CA ASP A 67 -12.70 7.39 -24.77
C ASP A 67 -11.27 7.35 -24.19
N LEU A 68 -10.51 6.31 -24.51
CA LEU A 68 -9.13 6.11 -24.05
C LEU A 68 -8.20 7.25 -24.48
N ALA A 69 -8.44 7.87 -25.63
CA ALA A 69 -7.66 9.02 -26.08
C ALA A 69 -7.89 10.23 -25.16
N ALA A 70 -9.15 10.50 -24.82
CA ALA A 70 -9.52 11.54 -23.86
C ALA A 70 -8.99 11.26 -22.44
N VAL A 71 -8.99 10.00 -21.99
CA VAL A 71 -8.37 9.62 -20.70
C VAL A 71 -6.88 9.90 -20.68
N ARG A 72 -6.15 9.57 -21.77
CA ARG A 72 -4.70 9.77 -21.83
C ARG A 72 -4.33 11.24 -21.76
N VAL A 73 -4.94 12.06 -22.61
CA VAL A 73 -4.80 13.53 -22.58
C VAL A 73 -5.18 14.05 -21.20
N GLY A 74 -6.22 13.47 -20.61
CA GLY A 74 -6.68 13.91 -19.31
C GLY A 74 -5.79 13.54 -18.13
N LEU A 75 -5.13 12.40 -18.20
CA LEU A 75 -4.17 11.97 -17.19
C LEU A 75 -2.97 12.92 -17.17
N GLU A 76 -2.47 13.29 -18.35
CA GLU A 76 -1.35 14.20 -18.54
C GLU A 76 -1.68 15.62 -18.06
N ALA A 77 -2.88 16.11 -18.36
CA ALA A 77 -3.26 17.48 -18.02
C ALA A 77 -3.79 17.66 -16.58
N THR A 78 -4.37 16.62 -15.96
CA THR A 78 -4.98 16.76 -14.62
C THR A 78 -4.33 15.87 -13.56
N LEU A 79 -4.18 14.56 -13.75
CA LEU A 79 -3.86 13.65 -12.64
C LEU A 79 -2.42 13.81 -12.13
N ALA A 80 -1.48 14.12 -13.01
CA ALA A 80 -0.12 14.50 -12.66
C ALA A 80 -0.05 15.80 -11.84
N ARG A 81 -1.08 16.65 -11.94
CA ARG A 81 -1.13 17.94 -11.26
C ARG A 81 -2.08 17.90 -10.05
N HIS A 82 -3.15 17.11 -10.02
CA HIS A 82 -4.29 17.34 -9.13
C HIS A 82 -3.96 17.31 -7.61
N PRO A 83 -4.36 18.33 -6.83
CA PRO A 83 -3.88 18.56 -5.47
C PRO A 83 -4.45 17.54 -4.47
N ARG A 84 -5.54 16.86 -4.83
CA ARG A 84 -6.21 15.86 -3.98
C ARG A 84 -5.54 14.47 -4.00
N PHE A 85 -4.48 14.25 -4.81
CA PHE A 85 -3.67 13.02 -4.78
C PHE A 85 -2.48 13.10 -3.81
N CYS A 86 -2.61 13.90 -2.75
CA CYS A 86 -1.68 13.90 -1.63
C CYS A 86 -2.34 13.23 -0.44
N SER A 87 -2.02 11.96 -0.21
CA SER A 87 -2.53 11.26 0.97
C SER A 87 -1.52 11.31 2.12
N VAL A 88 -1.98 11.76 3.29
CA VAL A 88 -1.29 11.48 4.55
C VAL A 88 -1.63 10.05 4.93
N GLN A 89 -0.62 9.20 4.99
CA GLN A 89 -0.80 7.85 5.48
C GLN A 89 -0.75 7.86 7.01
N THR A 90 -1.92 7.93 7.65
CA THR A 90 -2.03 7.77 9.11
C THR A 90 -2.44 6.35 9.43
N VAL A 91 -1.74 5.66 10.34
CA VAL A 91 -2.17 4.32 10.79
C VAL A 91 -3.57 4.39 11.39
N ASN A 92 -4.57 3.79 10.75
CA ASN A 92 -5.89 3.67 11.33
C ASN A 92 -5.90 2.49 12.31
N ASP A 93 -6.03 2.79 13.60
CA ASP A 93 -5.95 1.82 14.68
C ASP A 93 -7.16 0.88 14.74
N VAL A 94 -8.34 1.36 14.36
CA VAL A 94 -9.54 0.50 14.23
C VAL A 94 -9.34 -0.52 13.12
N LEU A 95 -8.89 -0.10 11.93
CA LEU A 95 -8.65 -1.02 10.80
C LEU A 95 -7.51 -2.00 11.11
N LEU A 96 -6.50 -1.55 11.84
CA LEU A 96 -5.44 -2.41 12.36
C LEU A 96 -5.99 -3.47 13.33
N GLY A 97 -6.91 -3.08 14.22
CA GLY A 97 -7.60 -3.98 15.14
C GLY A 97 -8.45 -5.02 14.42
N VAL A 98 -9.29 -4.56 13.47
CA VAL A 98 -10.10 -5.42 12.61
C VAL A 98 -9.23 -6.44 11.88
N THR A 99 -8.14 -6.00 11.27
CA THR A 99 -7.22 -6.90 10.56
C THR A 99 -6.59 -7.92 11.51
N SER A 100 -6.24 -7.52 12.74
CA SER A 100 -5.74 -8.45 13.77
C SER A 100 -6.78 -9.51 14.14
N ALA A 101 -8.05 -9.12 14.26
CA ALA A 101 -9.14 -10.06 14.54
C ALA A 101 -9.32 -11.07 13.40
N VAL A 102 -9.33 -10.59 12.16
CA VAL A 102 -9.48 -11.41 10.95
C VAL A 102 -8.36 -12.40 10.80
N LEU A 103 -7.11 -11.95 10.91
CA LEU A 103 -5.94 -12.84 10.83
C LEU A 103 -5.95 -13.89 11.95
N SER A 104 -6.45 -13.54 13.14
CA SER A 104 -6.61 -14.49 14.24
C SER A 104 -7.63 -15.56 13.89
N ARG A 105 -8.83 -15.15 13.48
CA ARG A 105 -9.91 -16.07 13.09
C ARG A 105 -9.48 -17.01 11.98
N PHE A 106 -8.91 -16.46 10.91
CA PHE A 106 -8.42 -17.21 9.77
C PHE A 106 -7.33 -18.21 10.18
N TYR A 107 -6.35 -17.78 10.98
CA TYR A 107 -5.25 -18.63 11.43
C TYR A 107 -5.73 -19.84 12.25
N PHE A 108 -6.54 -19.60 13.28
CA PHE A 108 -7.01 -20.69 14.15
C PHE A 108 -8.02 -21.61 13.43
N ARG A 109 -8.85 -21.08 12.53
CA ARG A 109 -9.71 -21.90 11.66
C ARG A 109 -8.86 -22.84 10.79
N LYS A 110 -7.83 -22.31 10.12
CA LYS A 110 -7.01 -23.07 9.18
C LYS A 110 -6.07 -24.08 9.85
N THR A 111 -5.57 -23.77 11.04
CA THR A 111 -4.61 -24.63 11.75
C THR A 111 -5.25 -25.61 12.72
N GLY A 112 -6.50 -25.36 13.15
CA GLY A 112 -7.15 -26.14 14.20
C GLY A 112 -6.48 -26.03 15.58
N GLU A 113 -5.54 -25.09 15.74
CA GLU A 113 -4.89 -24.87 17.04
C GLU A 113 -5.85 -24.25 18.05
N SER A 114 -5.68 -24.60 19.33
CA SER A 114 -6.42 -23.97 20.42
C SER A 114 -6.04 -22.48 20.52
N GLY A 115 -7.05 -21.60 20.67
CA GLY A 115 -6.91 -20.16 20.84
C GLY A 115 -6.07 -19.69 22.04
N ARG A 116 -5.49 -20.63 22.81
CA ARG A 116 -4.55 -20.39 23.91
C ARG A 116 -3.13 -20.00 23.43
N LYS A 117 -2.77 -20.27 22.18
CA LYS A 117 -1.49 -19.84 21.61
C LYS A 117 -1.57 -18.40 21.14
N SER A 118 -0.48 -17.65 21.30
CA SER A 118 -0.34 -16.28 20.81
C SER A 118 0.85 -16.21 19.88
N ILE A 119 0.63 -15.73 18.65
CA ILE A 119 1.66 -15.63 17.61
C ILE A 119 1.80 -14.17 17.23
N LYS A 120 3.03 -13.75 16.96
CA LYS A 120 3.32 -12.40 16.50
C LYS A 120 3.75 -12.43 15.04
N VAL A 121 2.95 -11.78 14.20
CA VAL A 121 3.19 -11.63 12.77
C VAL A 121 3.73 -10.23 12.49
N ARG A 122 4.75 -10.12 11.65
CA ARG A 122 5.35 -8.83 11.27
C ARG A 122 4.73 -8.37 9.95
N SER A 123 4.19 -7.17 9.95
CA SER A 123 3.69 -6.51 8.76
C SER A 123 4.51 -5.29 8.40
N THR A 124 4.66 -5.01 7.11
CA THR A 124 5.21 -3.74 6.63
C THR A 124 4.09 -2.76 6.35
N LEU A 125 4.22 -1.54 6.87
CA LEU A 125 3.40 -0.38 6.53
C LEU A 125 4.30 0.71 5.95
N LEU A 126 4.11 1.04 4.67
CA LEU A 126 4.71 2.23 4.07
C LEU A 126 4.06 3.49 4.67
N VAL A 127 4.81 4.58 4.77
CA VAL A 127 4.30 5.86 5.29
C VAL A 127 4.80 6.97 4.39
N ASN A 128 3.87 7.79 3.91
CA ASN A 128 4.21 9.03 3.25
C ASN A 128 4.74 10.05 4.26
N LEU A 129 5.99 10.48 4.08
CA LEU A 129 6.69 11.41 4.95
C LEU A 129 6.59 12.87 4.49
N ARG A 130 5.90 13.15 3.39
CA ARG A 130 5.67 14.54 2.96
C ARG A 130 4.91 15.28 4.05
N LYS A 131 5.39 16.47 4.44
CA LYS A 131 4.57 17.43 5.18
C LYS A 131 3.40 17.78 4.28
N THR A 132 2.17 17.56 4.74
CA THR A 132 0.97 17.91 3.98
C THR A 132 0.93 19.42 3.79
N PRO A 133 1.08 19.95 2.57
CA PRO A 133 0.73 21.34 2.33
C PRO A 133 -0.80 21.45 2.45
N GLY A 134 -1.31 22.58 2.94
CA GLY A 134 -2.75 22.84 2.86
C GLY A 134 -3.23 22.80 1.40
N LEU A 135 -4.53 22.57 1.17
CA LEU A 135 -5.11 22.47 -0.18
C LEU A 135 -4.77 23.69 -1.07
N HIS A 136 -4.69 24.88 -0.47
CA HIS A 136 -4.28 26.11 -1.13
C HIS A 136 -2.80 26.10 -1.56
N ALA A 137 -1.90 25.64 -0.69
CA ALA A 137 -0.48 25.50 -0.99
C ALA A 137 -0.22 24.45 -2.09
N LEU A 138 -1.04 23.39 -2.13
CA LEU A 138 -1.00 22.41 -3.22
C LEU A 138 -1.43 23.01 -4.56
N ALA A 139 -2.52 23.78 -4.59
CA ALA A 139 -2.96 24.48 -5.81
C ALA A 139 -1.88 25.45 -6.33
N THR A 140 -1.27 26.23 -5.44
CA THR A 140 -0.15 27.13 -5.79
C THR A 140 1.07 26.37 -6.35
N MET A 141 1.39 25.18 -5.82
CA MET A 141 2.48 24.34 -6.34
C MET A 141 2.19 23.76 -7.73
N MET A 142 0.92 23.63 -8.13
CA MET A 142 0.52 23.10 -9.44
C MET A 142 0.46 24.16 -10.54
N GLU A 143 0.12 25.39 -10.17
CA GLU A 143 -0.04 26.51 -11.10
C GLU A 143 1.33 27.09 -11.51
N SER A 144 2.34 27.00 -10.66
CA SER A 144 3.65 27.57 -10.93
C SER A 144 4.57 26.58 -11.66
N GLY A 145 4.79 26.78 -12.95
CA GLY A 145 5.85 26.11 -13.72
C GLY A 145 7.29 26.53 -13.36
N LYS A 146 7.51 27.07 -12.15
CA LYS A 146 8.82 27.46 -11.62
C LYS A 146 9.09 26.71 -10.33
N ASP A 147 10.36 26.39 -10.13
CA ASP A 147 10.92 25.58 -9.05
C ASP A 147 10.73 26.28 -7.68
N ASN A 148 9.52 26.17 -7.12
CA ASN A 148 9.13 26.83 -5.87
C ASN A 148 9.62 26.08 -4.62
N GLY A 149 10.65 25.24 -4.73
CA GLY A 149 11.09 24.34 -3.65
C GLY A 149 10.06 23.24 -3.32
N ALA A 150 9.05 23.07 -4.15
CA ALA A 150 8.10 21.97 -4.07
C ALA A 150 8.79 20.70 -4.58
N GLU A 151 9.35 19.91 -3.65
CA GLU A 151 10.04 18.67 -4.03
C GLU A 151 9.06 17.62 -4.56
N TRP A 152 9.01 17.50 -5.89
CA TRP A 152 8.31 16.42 -6.57
C TRP A 152 9.08 15.11 -6.42
N GLY A 153 8.41 14.07 -5.91
CA GLY A 153 9.01 12.73 -5.78
C GLY A 153 8.51 11.92 -4.59
N ASN A 154 8.72 10.60 -4.65
CA ASN A 154 8.29 9.67 -3.58
C ASN A 154 9.16 9.85 -2.33
N ARG A 155 8.56 10.30 -1.22
CA ARG A 155 9.17 10.38 0.11
C ARG A 155 8.50 9.38 1.03
N LEU A 156 8.92 8.13 0.93
CA LEU A 156 8.31 7.00 1.61
C LEU A 156 9.28 6.43 2.64
N GLY A 157 8.85 6.39 3.89
CA GLY A 157 9.44 5.57 4.95
C GLY A 157 8.61 4.30 5.15
N TYR A 158 9.05 3.42 6.04
CA TYR A 158 8.25 2.27 6.45
C TYR A 158 8.29 2.07 7.97
N MET A 159 7.28 1.37 8.48
CA MET A 159 7.20 0.91 9.86
C MET A 159 6.86 -0.57 9.86
N ILE A 160 7.48 -1.32 10.77
CA ILE A 160 7.14 -2.72 11.00
C ILE A 160 6.03 -2.77 12.06
N LEU A 161 4.83 -3.16 11.66
CA LEU A 161 3.69 -3.32 12.54
C LEU A 161 3.57 -4.75 13.05
N PRO A 162 3.58 -4.98 14.38
CA PRO A 162 3.33 -6.29 14.94
C PRO A 162 1.83 -6.58 15.07
N PHE A 163 1.35 -7.57 14.32
CA PHE A 163 0.04 -8.17 14.51
C PHE A 163 0.12 -9.27 15.55
N HIS A 164 -0.77 -9.22 16.55
CA HIS A 164 -0.86 -10.24 17.59
C HIS A 164 -2.04 -11.14 17.26
N ILE A 165 -1.73 -12.37 16.86
CA ILE A 165 -2.67 -13.42 16.50
C ILE A 165 -3.03 -14.17 17.77
N ALA A 166 -4.23 -13.92 18.28
CA ALA A 166 -4.76 -14.50 19.51
C ALA A 166 -6.28 -14.43 19.47
N MET A 167 -6.98 -15.38 20.09
CA MET A 167 -8.44 -15.30 20.22
C MET A 167 -8.85 -14.40 21.37
N HIS A 168 -9.84 -13.54 21.10
CA HIS A 168 -10.47 -12.64 22.08
C HIS A 168 -12.00 -12.78 21.96
N ASP A 169 -12.50 -14.00 22.10
CA ASP A 169 -13.92 -14.32 21.90
C ASP A 169 -14.83 -13.58 22.90
N ASP A 170 -14.35 -13.34 24.12
CA ASP A 170 -15.11 -12.65 25.18
C ASP A 170 -15.20 -11.13 24.98
N ASP A 171 -14.19 -10.50 24.34
CA ASP A 171 -14.17 -9.05 24.12
C ASP A 171 -13.52 -8.70 22.76
N PRO A 172 -14.33 -8.58 21.68
CA PRO A 172 -13.86 -8.20 20.36
C PRO A 172 -13.15 -6.84 20.32
N LEU A 173 -13.42 -5.94 21.27
CA LEU A 173 -12.76 -4.62 21.32
C LEU A 173 -11.31 -4.72 21.79
N GLU A 174 -10.89 -5.84 22.37
CA GLU A 174 -9.51 -6.04 22.79
C GLU A 174 -8.53 -5.98 21.61
N TYR A 175 -8.95 -6.44 20.42
CA TYR A 175 -8.18 -6.26 19.18
C TYR A 175 -7.92 -4.79 18.88
N VAL A 176 -8.97 -3.95 18.97
CA VAL A 176 -8.87 -2.51 18.72
C VAL A 176 -8.01 -1.84 19.78
N ARG A 177 -8.18 -2.15 21.07
CA ARG A 177 -7.36 -1.56 22.15
C ARG A 177 -5.87 -1.88 21.98
N LYS A 178 -5.53 -3.12 21.65
CA LYS A 178 -4.14 -3.51 21.37
C LYS A 178 -3.60 -2.83 20.13
N ALA A 179 -4.38 -2.78 19.07
CA ALA A 179 -4.02 -2.07 17.84
C ALA A 179 -3.79 -0.57 18.09
N THR A 180 -4.63 0.10 18.88
CA THR A 180 -4.44 1.50 19.28
C THR A 180 -3.14 1.70 20.05
N LYS A 181 -2.79 0.80 20.98
CA LYS A 181 -1.50 0.87 21.71
C LYS A 181 -0.31 0.74 20.75
N VAL A 182 -0.37 -0.22 19.81
CA VAL A 182 0.67 -0.42 18.78
C VAL A 182 0.78 0.79 17.85
N ALA A 183 -0.36 1.25 17.32
CA ALA A 183 -0.43 2.37 16.40
C ALA A 183 0.09 3.66 17.06
N ARG A 184 -0.32 3.97 18.30
CA ARG A 184 0.20 5.14 19.03
C ARG A 184 1.71 5.08 19.20
N ARG A 185 2.24 3.92 19.65
CA ARG A 185 3.68 3.72 19.82
C ARG A 185 4.45 3.88 18.51
N LYS A 186 3.92 3.37 17.41
CA LYS A 186 4.55 3.44 16.07
C LYS A 186 4.42 4.84 15.45
N LYS A 187 3.32 5.54 15.68
CA LYS A 187 3.17 6.95 15.29
C LYS A 187 4.14 7.86 16.05
N SER A 188 4.38 7.58 17.34
CA SER A 188 5.36 8.32 18.13
C SER A 188 6.80 7.87 17.89
N SER A 189 7.04 6.76 17.18
CA SER A 189 8.39 6.35 16.84
C SER A 189 8.86 7.11 15.59
N MET A 190 10.13 7.49 15.57
CA MET A 190 10.76 8.07 14.38
C MET A 190 11.11 7.01 13.32
N GLU A 191 10.48 5.83 13.37
CA GLU A 191 10.87 4.66 12.57
C GLU A 191 10.71 4.92 11.07
N SER A 192 9.59 5.50 10.64
CA SER A 192 9.36 5.86 9.24
C SER A 192 10.38 6.90 8.75
N VAL A 193 10.66 7.91 9.58
CA VAL A 193 11.66 8.96 9.26
C VAL A 193 13.07 8.37 9.17
N PHE A 194 13.44 7.55 10.14
CA PHE A 194 14.74 6.90 10.21
C PHE A 194 14.96 5.93 9.04
N THR A 195 13.94 5.16 8.67
CA THR A 195 14.03 4.21 7.55
C THR A 195 14.17 4.90 6.20
N TYR A 196 13.48 6.03 5.99
CA TYR A 196 13.70 6.86 4.81
C TYR A 196 15.11 7.44 4.76
N TRP A 197 15.58 8.00 5.89
CA TRP A 197 16.90 8.61 5.96
C TRP A 197 18.02 7.59 5.75
N SER A 198 17.92 6.41 6.36
CA SER A 198 18.91 5.33 6.20
C SER A 198 18.92 4.78 4.77
N ALA A 199 17.76 4.57 4.15
CA ALA A 199 17.67 4.17 2.75
C ALA A 199 18.28 5.23 1.82
N SER A 200 18.02 6.52 2.08
CA SER A 200 18.60 7.63 1.32
C SER A 200 20.12 7.70 1.47
N MET A 201 20.64 7.48 2.69
CA MET A 201 22.07 7.43 2.95
C MET A 201 22.74 6.26 2.21
N ILE A 202 22.15 5.06 2.28
CA ILE A 202 22.69 3.87 1.61
C ILE A 202 22.68 4.03 0.09
N MET A 203 21.62 4.63 -0.45
CA MET A 203 21.53 4.94 -1.88
C MET A 203 22.65 5.89 -2.32
N LYS A 204 23.00 6.90 -1.50
CA LYS A 204 24.07 7.87 -1.80
C LYS A 204 25.48 7.29 -1.68
N ILE A 205 25.71 6.44 -0.66
CA ILE A 205 27.05 5.91 -0.37
C ILE A 205 27.36 4.65 -1.20
N PHE A 206 26.39 3.73 -1.31
CA PHE A 206 26.58 2.39 -1.89
C PHE A 206 25.84 2.20 -3.21
N GLY A 207 25.10 3.21 -3.67
CA GLY A 207 24.35 3.18 -4.92
C GLY A 207 22.97 2.50 -4.82
N ILE A 208 22.22 2.60 -5.91
CA ILE A 208 20.81 2.18 -5.99
C ILE A 208 20.61 0.68 -5.82
N LYS A 209 21.54 -0.15 -6.32
CA LYS A 209 21.47 -1.62 -6.22
C LYS A 209 21.55 -2.09 -4.77
N ALA A 210 22.41 -1.48 -3.97
CA ALA A 210 22.56 -1.79 -2.56
C ALA A 210 21.29 -1.39 -1.77
N ALA A 211 20.76 -0.19 -2.05
CA ALA A 211 19.49 0.25 -1.47
C ALA A 211 18.32 -0.69 -1.85
N ALA A 212 18.26 -1.14 -3.11
CA ALA A 212 17.22 -2.05 -3.60
C ALA A 212 17.29 -3.40 -2.89
N SER A 213 18.50 -3.96 -2.77
CA SER A 213 18.74 -5.20 -2.04
C SER A 213 18.33 -5.11 -0.57
N LEU A 214 18.66 -4.00 0.11
CA LEU A 214 18.24 -3.76 1.48
C LEU A 214 16.72 -3.71 1.61
N CYS A 215 16.05 -2.91 0.77
CA CYS A 215 14.60 -2.76 0.82
C CYS A 215 13.89 -4.08 0.49
N TYR A 216 14.38 -4.84 -0.50
CA TYR A 216 13.87 -6.17 -0.81
C TYR A 216 14.06 -7.14 0.36
N GLY A 217 15.26 -7.17 0.93
CA GLY A 217 15.59 -8.02 2.08
C GLY A 217 14.72 -7.71 3.30
N MET A 218 14.41 -6.43 3.54
CA MET A 218 13.47 -6.02 4.58
C MET A 218 12.06 -6.56 4.31
N MET A 219 11.50 -6.31 3.12
CA MET A 219 10.14 -6.76 2.79
C MET A 219 10.03 -8.29 2.83
N ARG A 220 11.06 -9.01 2.35
CA ARG A 220 11.12 -10.47 2.40
C ARG A 220 11.04 -11.01 3.84
N ASN A 221 11.51 -10.24 4.82
CA ASN A 221 11.50 -10.64 6.23
C ASN A 221 10.19 -10.33 6.95
N THR A 222 9.24 -9.64 6.30
CA THR A 222 7.88 -9.44 6.82
C THR A 222 6.91 -10.43 6.21
N THR A 223 5.87 -10.77 6.96
CA THR A 223 4.90 -11.80 6.58
C THR A 223 3.83 -11.25 5.62
N LEU A 224 3.44 -9.99 5.80
CA LEU A 224 2.37 -9.37 5.03
C LEU A 224 2.58 -7.86 4.87
N SER A 225 1.92 -7.28 3.88
CA SER A 225 1.86 -5.83 3.69
C SER A 225 0.49 -5.29 4.11
N PHE A 226 0.48 -4.19 4.86
CA PHE A 226 -0.73 -3.50 5.28
C PHE A 226 -0.60 -2.02 4.95
N SER A 227 -1.64 -1.42 4.39
CA SER A 227 -1.70 0.01 4.17
C SER A 227 -3.12 0.53 4.35
N ASN A 228 -3.23 1.83 4.68
CA ASN A 228 -4.51 2.49 4.73
C ASN A 228 -4.38 3.94 4.29
N MET A 229 -5.38 4.44 3.58
CA MET A 229 -5.38 5.77 2.99
C MET A 229 -6.75 6.41 3.14
N ALA A 230 -6.77 7.63 3.69
CA ALA A 230 -7.95 8.48 3.67
C ALA A 230 -8.01 9.20 2.31
N GLY A 231 -9.02 8.89 1.50
CA GLY A 231 -9.27 9.59 0.24
C GLY A 231 -10.32 10.69 0.38
N PRO A 232 -10.62 11.41 -0.72
CA PRO A 232 -11.58 12.50 -0.73
C PRO A 232 -12.97 12.09 -0.26
N THR A 233 -13.61 12.96 0.52
CA THR A 233 -15.02 12.84 0.93
C THR A 233 -15.97 13.27 -0.19
N GLU A 234 -15.53 14.18 -1.05
CA GLU A 234 -16.25 14.62 -2.25
C GLU A 234 -15.98 13.69 -3.43
N GLN A 235 -16.97 13.58 -4.32
CA GLN A 235 -16.78 12.92 -5.59
C GLN A 235 -15.76 13.69 -6.43
N VAL A 236 -14.82 12.95 -7.00
CA VAL A 236 -13.79 13.49 -7.89
C VAL A 236 -14.26 13.25 -9.31
N VAL A 237 -14.25 14.30 -10.11
CA VAL A 237 -14.59 14.22 -11.54
C VAL A 237 -13.30 14.25 -12.32
N PHE A 238 -13.10 13.24 -13.15
CA PHE A 238 -11.97 13.12 -14.05
C PHE A 238 -12.47 13.34 -15.48
N TYR A 239 -12.18 14.51 -16.08
CA TYR A 239 -12.60 14.86 -17.45
C TYR A 239 -14.10 14.74 -17.71
N GLY A 240 -14.93 15.22 -16.78
CA GLY A 240 -16.38 15.09 -16.87
C GLY A 240 -16.90 13.69 -16.52
N HIS A 241 -16.02 12.72 -16.27
CA HIS A 241 -16.39 11.39 -15.80
C HIS A 241 -16.25 11.29 -14.28
N PRO A 242 -17.35 11.09 -13.55
CA PRO A 242 -17.27 10.90 -12.10
C PRO A 242 -16.51 9.61 -11.79
N ILE A 243 -15.50 9.69 -10.92
CA ILE A 243 -14.87 8.52 -10.33
C ILE A 243 -15.87 7.94 -9.32
N VAL A 244 -16.27 6.68 -9.53
CA VAL A 244 -17.21 5.96 -8.66
C VAL A 244 -16.50 5.02 -7.69
N TYR A 245 -15.25 4.63 -7.99
CA TYR A 245 -14.40 3.97 -7.01
C TYR A 245 -12.91 4.12 -7.29
N ILE A 246 -12.11 3.96 -6.24
CA ILE A 246 -10.65 3.93 -6.26
C ILE A 246 -10.20 2.68 -5.50
N ALA A 247 -9.37 1.84 -6.14
CA ALA A 247 -8.82 0.62 -5.55
C ALA A 247 -7.32 0.53 -5.85
N PRO A 248 -6.46 1.06 -4.96
CA PRO A 248 -5.01 0.94 -5.10
C PRO A 248 -4.52 -0.41 -4.58
N SER A 249 -3.47 -0.92 -5.21
CA SER A 249 -2.71 -2.10 -4.81
C SER A 249 -1.25 -1.96 -5.25
N VAL A 250 -0.46 -2.98 -4.94
CA VAL A 250 0.94 -3.09 -5.35
C VAL A 250 1.25 -4.48 -5.90
N TYR A 251 2.22 -4.56 -6.80
CA TYR A 251 2.70 -5.79 -7.42
C TYR A 251 4.23 -5.87 -7.34
N GLY A 252 4.77 -7.09 -7.25
CA GLY A 252 6.21 -7.38 -7.34
C GLY A 252 6.98 -7.36 -6.03
N HIS A 253 6.34 -7.04 -4.90
CA HIS A 253 6.94 -7.21 -3.58
C HIS A 253 6.85 -8.67 -3.08
N PRO A 254 7.74 -9.13 -2.19
CA PRO A 254 7.80 -10.51 -1.72
C PRO A 254 6.79 -10.81 -0.60
N HIS A 255 5.49 -10.55 -0.82
CA HIS A 255 4.42 -10.88 0.14
C HIS A 255 3.29 -11.64 -0.55
N ALA A 256 2.89 -12.75 0.06
CA ALA A 256 1.74 -13.55 -0.39
C ALA A 256 0.39 -12.97 0.04
N LEU A 257 0.38 -12.03 0.98
CA LEU A 257 -0.81 -11.33 1.46
C LEU A 257 -0.54 -9.83 1.58
N THR A 258 -1.36 -9.04 0.90
CA THR A 258 -1.31 -7.58 0.92
C THR A 258 -2.70 -7.00 1.07
N MET A 259 -2.85 -6.10 2.02
CA MET A 259 -4.12 -5.51 2.41
C MET A 259 -4.03 -3.99 2.34
N HIS A 260 -4.93 -3.37 1.57
CA HIS A 260 -5.04 -1.93 1.47
C HIS A 260 -6.44 -1.48 1.84
N TYR A 261 -6.54 -0.50 2.73
CA TYR A 261 -7.78 0.19 3.01
C TYR A 261 -7.78 1.56 2.32
N GLN A 262 -8.82 1.83 1.54
CA GLN A 262 -9.01 3.13 0.89
C GLN A 262 -10.37 3.68 1.26
N SER A 263 -10.43 4.85 1.90
CA SER A 263 -11.71 5.57 2.02
C SER A 263 -11.94 6.45 0.81
N TYR A 264 -13.16 6.46 0.28
CA TYR A 264 -13.59 7.36 -0.79
C TYR A 264 -15.09 7.60 -0.68
N MET A 265 -15.53 8.86 -0.75
CA MET A 265 -16.96 9.22 -0.58
C MET A 265 -17.58 8.62 0.69
N ASN A 266 -16.86 8.67 1.81
CA ASN A 266 -17.25 8.07 3.10
C ASN A 266 -17.46 6.55 3.10
N ILE A 267 -17.04 5.86 2.04
CA ILE A 267 -17.05 4.40 1.93
C ILE A 267 -15.62 3.90 2.08
N ILE A 268 -15.39 2.95 3.00
CA ILE A 268 -14.10 2.26 3.13
C ILE A 268 -14.13 1.03 2.24
N LYS A 269 -13.14 0.91 1.35
CA LYS A 269 -12.90 -0.29 0.55
C LYS A 269 -11.66 -1.02 1.06
N LEU A 270 -11.77 -2.33 1.16
CA LEU A 270 -10.64 -3.23 1.36
C LEU A 270 -10.23 -3.77 -0.01
N VAL A 271 -8.96 -3.59 -0.38
CA VAL A 271 -8.34 -4.23 -1.54
C VAL A 271 -7.39 -5.29 -1.00
N LEU A 272 -7.64 -6.52 -1.40
CA LEU A 272 -6.89 -7.70 -0.99
C LEU A 272 -6.13 -8.24 -2.21
N ALA A 273 -4.80 -8.29 -2.12
CA ALA A 273 -3.96 -8.97 -3.09
C ALA A 273 -3.33 -10.20 -2.42
N VAL A 274 -3.59 -11.36 -2.98
CA VAL A 274 -3.17 -12.65 -2.44
C VAL A 274 -2.49 -13.49 -3.51
N GLU A 275 -1.56 -14.32 -3.07
CA GLU A 275 -1.00 -15.39 -3.88
C GLU A 275 -1.95 -16.60 -3.82
N GLU A 276 -2.55 -16.93 -4.96
CA GLU A 276 -3.63 -17.92 -5.09
C GLU A 276 -3.22 -19.31 -4.56
N GLU A 277 -1.97 -19.74 -4.78
CA GLU A 277 -1.45 -21.00 -4.28
C GLU A 277 -1.39 -21.07 -2.74
N GLN A 278 -1.16 -19.94 -2.08
CA GLN A 278 -1.03 -19.87 -0.60
C GLN A 278 -2.36 -19.55 0.09
N PHE A 279 -3.26 -18.83 -0.61
CA PHE A 279 -4.58 -18.42 -0.14
C PHE A 279 -5.69 -18.84 -1.13
N PRO A 280 -5.88 -20.15 -1.37
CA PRO A 280 -6.99 -20.63 -2.22
C PRO A 280 -8.37 -20.29 -1.61
N ASP A 281 -8.40 -20.05 -0.30
CA ASP A 281 -9.53 -19.74 0.56
C ASP A 281 -9.69 -18.22 0.82
N ALA A 282 -9.21 -17.38 -0.10
CA ALA A 282 -9.24 -15.92 0.07
C ALA A 282 -10.65 -15.33 0.27
N HIS A 283 -11.69 -15.99 -0.25
CA HIS A 283 -13.08 -15.59 -0.02
C HIS A 283 -13.47 -15.71 1.46
N GLU A 284 -13.03 -16.76 2.16
CA GLU A 284 -13.32 -16.89 3.58
C GLU A 284 -12.61 -15.82 4.41
N LEU A 285 -11.41 -15.40 3.98
CA LEU A 285 -10.70 -14.28 4.61
C LEU A 285 -11.51 -12.97 4.47
N LEU A 286 -12.16 -12.76 3.32
CA LEU A 286 -13.07 -11.63 3.11
C LEU A 286 -14.33 -11.72 3.97
N ASP A 287 -14.90 -12.91 4.12
CA ASP A 287 -16.05 -13.13 5.01
C ASP A 287 -15.69 -12.85 6.48
N ASP A 288 -14.49 -13.24 6.90
CA ASP A 288 -13.99 -12.91 8.23
C ASP A 288 -13.88 -11.39 8.45
N PHE A 289 -13.54 -10.60 7.43
CA PHE A 289 -13.59 -9.13 7.54
C PHE A 289 -14.99 -8.63 7.85
N ALA A 290 -16.01 -9.13 7.14
CA ALA A 290 -17.40 -8.74 7.38
C ALA A 290 -17.85 -9.12 8.80
N VAL A 291 -17.53 -10.35 9.23
CA VAL A 291 -17.87 -10.85 10.57
C VAL A 291 -17.15 -10.06 11.67
N SER A 292 -15.83 -9.87 11.57
CA SER A 292 -15.06 -9.15 12.57
C SER A 292 -15.48 -7.69 12.68
N LEU A 293 -15.76 -7.01 11.55
CA LEU A 293 -16.28 -5.64 11.56
C LEU A 293 -17.64 -5.56 12.28
N LYS A 294 -18.54 -6.50 12.00
CA LYS A 294 -19.85 -6.58 12.64
C LYS A 294 -19.72 -6.74 14.16
N LEU A 295 -18.94 -7.73 14.61
CA LEU A 295 -18.75 -8.02 16.04
C LEU A 295 -18.14 -6.83 16.79
N ILE A 296 -17.11 -6.19 16.21
CA ILE A 296 -16.47 -5.01 16.82
C ILE A 296 -17.46 -3.83 16.89
N ARG A 297 -18.25 -3.61 15.85
CA ARG A 297 -19.26 -2.54 15.81
C ARG A 297 -20.35 -2.76 16.86
N GLU A 298 -20.87 -3.98 16.98
CA GLU A 298 -21.89 -4.36 17.96
C GLU A 298 -21.36 -4.18 19.39
N ALA A 299 -20.16 -4.69 19.68
CA ALA A 299 -19.53 -4.54 20.99
C ALA A 299 -19.24 -3.07 21.35
N ALA A 300 -18.91 -2.23 20.37
CA ALA A 300 -18.73 -0.79 20.58
C ALA A 300 -20.05 -0.06 20.85
N SER A 301 -21.14 -0.51 20.21
CA SER A 301 -22.47 0.12 20.36
C SER A 301 -23.14 -0.27 21.69
N GLY A 302 -22.96 -1.50 22.15
CA GLY A 302 -23.53 -2.00 23.40
C GLY A 302 -22.88 -1.48 24.69
N LYS A 303 -21.80 -0.69 24.60
CA LYS A 303 -21.17 -0.02 25.76
C LYS A 303 -21.66 1.41 25.97
N ASN A 304 -22.49 1.94 25.06
CA ASN A 304 -23.08 3.29 25.15
C ASN A 304 -24.52 3.29 25.72
N THR A 305 -24.95 2.17 26.30
CA THR A 305 -26.21 1.97 27.02
C THR A 305 -25.91 1.50 28.43
#